data_AF-B5Y548-F1
#
_entry.id   AF-B5Y548-F1
#
_cell.length_a   1.000
_cell.length_b   1.000
_cell.length_c   1.000
_cell.angle_alpha   90.00
_cell.angle_beta   90.00
_cell.angle_gamma   90.00
#
_symmetry.space_group_name_H-M   'P 1'
#
loop_
_entity.id
_entity.type
_entity.pdbx_description
1 polymer ?
#
loop_
_entity_poly.entity_id
_entity_poly.type
_entity_poly.pdbx_seq_one_letter_code
_entity_poly.pdbx_strand_id
1 'polypeptide(L)'
;MKAATRRYAWSTVLILVVGRSFGWNWNPADDHPCNIVRLSFTDLYQRFGPDGVPPLHHEPLILVPDASVPGRNAYFRQRTLLQALPQNFEPNFLVTLSSSNSLSEHRRTVALKTYLNETVAKGETFPDRPSNESWYLFGETYSDEWKTLLKDYELPPCRTCTDEWVALSFGIGNRGSGVQWHVHGPGFSEAVHGRKHWILYPPYRKPVHDKDQSSRQWMEYVYAAASARPYECSRKYPCNASTNVSGYNIQSQ
;
A
#
# COMPACT_ATOMS: atom_id res chain seq x y z
N MET A 1 37.46 52.20 39.64
CA MET A 1 37.23 50.76 39.79
C MET A 1 35.90 50.42 39.13
N LYS A 2 35.91 49.78 37.94
CA LYS A 2 34.70 49.30 37.24
C LYS A 2 34.65 47.79 37.42
N ALA A 3 33.61 47.27 38.07
CA ALA A 3 33.39 45.83 38.22
C ALA A 3 32.75 45.27 36.96
N ALA A 4 33.39 44.26 36.35
CA ALA A 4 32.88 43.53 35.21
C ALA A 4 31.99 42.38 35.69
N THR A 5 30.70 42.43 35.35
CA THR A 5 29.73 41.36 35.62
C THR A 5 29.79 40.34 34.48
N ARG A 6 30.43 39.18 34.73
CA ARG A 6 30.37 38.01 33.82
C ARG A 6 28.95 37.45 33.82
N ARG A 7 28.27 37.46 32.67
CA ARG A 7 27.04 36.68 32.45
C ARG A 7 27.45 35.26 32.07
N TYR A 8 27.15 34.30 32.94
CA TYR A 8 27.21 32.88 32.58
C TYR A 8 25.95 32.53 31.78
N ALA A 9 26.14 32.11 30.53
CA ALA A 9 25.09 31.56 29.69
C ALA A 9 24.75 30.14 30.17
N TRP A 10 23.50 29.93 30.59
CA TRP A 10 22.96 28.60 30.78
C TRP A 10 22.44 28.12 29.42
N SER A 11 23.24 27.34 28.71
CA SER A 11 22.76 26.58 27.56
C SER A 11 21.93 25.41 28.09
N THR A 12 20.61 25.57 28.12
CA THR A 12 19.69 24.45 28.33
C THR A 12 19.75 23.57 27.09
N VAL A 13 20.56 22.52 27.13
CA VAL A 13 20.50 21.43 26.15
C VAL A 13 19.24 20.65 26.44
N LEU A 14 18.18 20.91 25.67
CA LEU A 14 16.97 20.10 25.68
C LEU A 14 17.29 18.79 24.96
N ILE A 15 17.77 17.78 25.70
CA ILE A 15 17.88 16.42 25.17
C ILE A 15 16.44 15.90 25.08
N LEU A 16 15.89 15.92 23.87
CA LEU A 16 14.65 15.25 23.53
C LEU A 16 14.93 13.74 23.56
N VAL A 17 14.83 13.16 24.76
CA VAL A 17 14.74 11.70 24.90
C VAL A 17 13.35 11.34 24.39
N VAL A 18 13.26 10.97 23.12
CA VAL A 18 12.07 10.29 22.58
C VAL A 18 12.01 8.95 23.29
N GLY A 19 11.30 8.90 24.42
CA GLY A 19 11.02 7.66 25.11
C GLY A 19 10.32 6.72 24.14
N ARG A 20 10.96 5.59 23.81
CA ARG A 20 10.26 4.48 23.17
C ARG A 20 9.05 4.16 24.04
N SER A 21 7.86 4.31 23.48
CA SER A 21 6.61 3.84 24.10
C SER A 21 6.76 2.33 24.34
N PHE A 22 7.04 1.95 25.59
CA PHE A 22 6.92 0.56 26.01
C PHE A 22 5.43 0.19 25.96
N GLY A 23 4.99 -0.43 24.85
CA GLY A 23 3.65 -1.03 24.76
C GLY A 23 3.03 -1.13 23.36
N TRP A 24 3.45 -0.33 22.39
CA TRP A 24 2.91 -0.40 21.02
C TRP A 24 3.87 -1.12 20.09
N ASN A 25 3.39 -2.19 19.44
CA ASN A 25 4.08 -2.90 18.36
C ASN A 25 3.03 -3.21 17.29
N TRP A 26 3.12 -2.57 16.14
CA TRP A 26 2.15 -2.79 15.08
C TRP A 26 2.51 -4.10 14.36
N ASN A 27 1.64 -5.10 14.41
CA ASN A 27 1.88 -6.38 13.73
C ASN A 27 1.05 -6.48 12.44
N PRO A 28 1.67 -6.68 11.25
CA PRO A 28 0.94 -6.83 10.00
C PRO A 28 0.06 -8.08 9.91
N ALA A 29 0.11 -8.99 10.88
CA ALA A 29 -0.74 -10.19 10.96
C ALA A 29 -1.99 -10.00 11.82
N ASP A 30 -2.05 -8.99 12.68
CA ASP A 30 -3.17 -8.79 13.60
C ASP A 30 -4.42 -8.26 12.88
N ASP A 31 -5.59 -8.44 13.48
CA ASP A 31 -6.80 -7.76 13.00
C ASP A 31 -6.80 -6.31 13.47
N HIS A 32 -6.82 -5.41 12.50
CA HIS A 32 -6.79 -3.96 12.73
C HIS A 32 -8.19 -3.37 12.60
N PRO A 33 -8.47 -2.21 13.23
CA PRO A 33 -9.75 -1.53 13.06
C PRO A 33 -10.09 -1.31 11.59
N CYS A 34 -11.40 -1.28 11.31
CA CYS A 34 -11.90 -0.90 10.00
C CYS A 34 -13.12 0.01 10.17
N ASN A 35 -12.96 1.28 9.83
CA ASN A 35 -13.99 2.30 9.95
C ASN A 35 -14.44 2.86 8.59
N ILE A 36 -13.97 2.25 7.49
CA ILE A 36 -14.40 2.58 6.13
C ILE A 36 -15.69 1.83 5.80
N VAL A 37 -16.65 2.54 5.17
CA VAL A 37 -17.93 1.98 4.76
C VAL A 37 -17.72 0.83 3.77
N ARG A 38 -18.39 -0.29 4.05
CA ARG A 38 -18.42 -1.46 3.16
C ARG A 38 -19.74 -1.48 2.41
N LEU A 39 -19.67 -1.67 1.10
CA LEU A 39 -20.85 -1.87 0.25
C LEU A 39 -20.72 -3.19 -0.48
N SER A 40 -21.76 -4.02 -0.38
CA SER A 40 -21.93 -5.14 -1.30
C SER A 40 -22.15 -4.62 -2.72
N PHE A 41 -21.96 -5.43 -3.76
CA PHE A 41 -22.24 -4.99 -5.12
C PHE A 41 -23.74 -4.70 -5.29
N THR A 42 -24.60 -5.51 -4.67
CA THR A 42 -26.04 -5.26 -4.62
C THR A 42 -26.36 -3.89 -4.00
N ASP A 43 -25.80 -3.57 -2.82
CA ASP A 43 -26.05 -2.28 -2.15
C ASP A 43 -25.47 -1.11 -2.95
N LEU A 44 -24.32 -1.32 -3.61
CA LEU A 44 -23.69 -0.34 -4.48
C LEU A 44 -24.60 0.04 -5.65
N TYR A 45 -25.18 -0.94 -6.34
CA TYR A 45 -26.08 -0.66 -7.47
C TYR A 45 -27.41 -0.06 -7.02
N GLN A 46 -27.92 -0.43 -5.84
CA GLN A 46 -29.09 0.22 -5.25
C GLN A 46 -28.80 1.69 -4.91
N ARG A 47 -27.59 1.99 -4.40
CA ARG A 47 -27.21 3.34 -3.98
C ARG A 47 -26.85 4.27 -5.14
N PHE A 48 -26.12 3.78 -6.13
CA PHE A 48 -25.53 4.61 -7.18
C PHE A 48 -26.10 4.36 -8.58
N GLY A 49 -26.98 3.37 -8.73
CA GLY A 49 -27.52 2.93 -10.02
C GLY A 49 -26.62 1.89 -10.70
N PRO A 50 -27.03 1.41 -11.89
CA PRO A 50 -26.36 0.31 -12.59
C PRO A 50 -24.91 0.60 -12.98
N ASP A 51 -24.54 1.86 -13.12
CA ASP A 51 -23.18 2.28 -13.50
C ASP A 51 -22.18 2.22 -12.34
N GLY A 52 -22.63 1.89 -11.12
CA GLY A 52 -21.78 1.79 -9.93
C GLY A 52 -21.27 3.13 -9.42
N VAL A 53 -20.08 3.15 -8.80
CA VAL A 53 -19.55 4.34 -8.12
C VAL A 53 -19.42 5.54 -9.09
N PRO A 54 -19.96 6.72 -8.77
CA PRO A 54 -19.84 7.90 -9.62
C PRO A 54 -18.40 8.42 -9.65
N PRO A 55 -18.00 9.13 -10.73
CA PRO A 55 -16.69 9.76 -10.78
C PRO A 55 -16.54 10.76 -9.63
N LEU A 56 -15.31 10.88 -9.09
CA LEU A 56 -14.97 11.80 -8.01
C LEU A 56 -15.80 11.62 -6.72
N HIS A 57 -16.26 10.39 -6.44
CA HIS A 57 -16.81 10.08 -5.12
C HIS A 57 -15.77 10.38 -4.03
N HIS A 58 -16.16 11.16 -3.02
CA HIS A 58 -15.23 11.81 -2.10
C HIS A 58 -14.97 11.04 -0.80
N GLU A 59 -15.80 10.04 -0.48
CA GLU A 59 -15.62 9.20 0.70
C GLU A 59 -14.93 7.89 0.33
N PRO A 60 -14.01 7.36 1.16
CA PRO A 60 -13.44 6.05 0.93
C PRO A 60 -14.52 4.97 1.07
N LEU A 61 -14.52 4.01 0.16
CA LEU A 61 -15.43 2.87 0.16
C LEU A 61 -14.65 1.57 0.01
N ILE A 62 -15.17 0.51 0.62
CA ILE A 62 -14.74 -0.87 0.38
C ILE A 62 -15.86 -1.57 -0.38
N LEU A 63 -15.55 -1.98 -1.60
CA LEU A 63 -16.46 -2.76 -2.42
C LEU A 63 -16.27 -4.25 -2.14
N VAL A 64 -17.37 -4.94 -1.87
CA VAL A 64 -17.37 -6.36 -1.54
C VAL A 64 -18.27 -7.08 -2.56
N PRO A 65 -17.76 -8.08 -3.30
CA PRO A 65 -18.61 -8.90 -4.15
C PRO A 65 -19.71 -9.57 -3.33
N ASP A 66 -20.92 -9.68 -3.90
CA ASP A 66 -22.00 -10.43 -3.27
C ASP A 66 -21.61 -11.90 -3.09
N ALA A 67 -22.14 -12.56 -2.05
CA ALA A 67 -21.87 -13.98 -1.81
C ALA A 67 -22.28 -14.89 -2.98
N SER A 68 -23.25 -14.44 -3.79
CA SER A 68 -23.72 -15.08 -5.02
C SER A 68 -22.77 -14.94 -6.21
N VAL A 69 -21.77 -14.06 -6.13
CA VAL A 69 -20.73 -13.85 -7.16
C VAL A 69 -19.36 -14.31 -6.61
N PRO A 70 -19.20 -15.60 -6.25
CA PRO A 70 -17.91 -16.09 -5.81
C PRO A 70 -16.93 -16.03 -6.98
N GLY A 71 -15.67 -15.71 -6.69
CA GLY A 71 -14.62 -15.92 -7.67
C GLY A 71 -14.36 -14.75 -8.64
N ARG A 72 -14.85 -13.53 -8.38
CA ARG A 72 -14.38 -12.33 -9.11
C ARG A 72 -12.85 -12.32 -9.20
N ASN A 73 -12.30 -12.07 -10.39
CA ASN A 73 -10.87 -12.14 -10.68
C ASN A 73 -10.20 -13.51 -10.40
N ALA A 74 -10.92 -14.64 -10.39
CA ALA A 74 -10.34 -15.96 -10.10
C ALA A 74 -9.24 -16.37 -11.08
N TYR A 75 -9.46 -16.18 -12.38
CA TYR A 75 -8.47 -16.50 -13.40
C TYR A 75 -7.22 -15.63 -13.26
N PHE A 76 -7.41 -14.32 -13.12
CA PHE A 76 -6.33 -13.37 -12.85
C PHE A 76 -5.53 -13.74 -11.59
N ARG A 77 -6.21 -14.15 -10.51
CA ARG A 77 -5.57 -14.65 -9.28
C ARG A 77 -4.69 -15.85 -9.55
N GLN A 78 -5.15 -16.84 -10.31
CA GLN A 78 -4.36 -18.03 -10.61
C GLN A 78 -3.08 -17.68 -11.37
N ARG A 79 -3.17 -16.82 -12.39
CA ARG A 79 -2.01 -16.36 -13.16
C ARG A 79 -1.01 -15.53 -12.35
N THR A 80 -1.46 -14.90 -11.27
CA THR A 80 -0.64 -14.03 -10.41
C THR A 80 -0.17 -14.70 -9.11
N LEU A 81 -0.39 -16.01 -8.93
CA LEU A 81 0.24 -16.78 -7.85
C LEU A 81 1.77 -16.67 -7.93
N LEU A 82 2.47 -16.73 -6.79
CA LEU A 82 3.93 -16.58 -6.74
C LEU A 82 4.68 -17.48 -7.74
N GLN A 83 4.28 -18.75 -7.85
CA GLN A 83 4.89 -19.70 -8.79
C GLN A 83 4.43 -19.52 -10.26
N ALA A 84 3.26 -18.91 -10.48
CA ALA A 84 2.66 -18.76 -11.81
C ALA A 84 3.04 -17.42 -12.44
N LEU A 85 3.20 -16.35 -11.65
CA LEU A 85 3.47 -15.00 -12.12
C LEU A 85 4.65 -14.94 -13.11
N PRO A 86 5.82 -15.55 -12.84
CA PRO A 86 6.96 -15.51 -13.76
C PRO A 86 6.72 -16.22 -15.09
N GLN A 87 5.70 -17.08 -15.19
CA GLN A 87 5.37 -17.83 -16.41
C GLN A 87 4.63 -16.95 -17.43
N ASN A 88 4.18 -15.77 -17.02
CA ASN A 88 3.53 -14.80 -17.91
C ASN A 88 4.54 -13.91 -18.65
N PHE A 89 5.84 -14.05 -18.37
CA PHE A 89 6.90 -13.19 -18.88
C PHE A 89 8.08 -14.02 -19.39
N GLU A 90 8.91 -13.39 -20.22
CA GLU A 90 10.17 -13.99 -20.66
C GLU A 90 11.09 -14.34 -19.46
N PRO A 91 11.95 -15.37 -19.57
CA PRO A 91 12.74 -15.85 -18.42
C PRO A 91 13.59 -14.79 -17.70
N ASN A 92 14.07 -13.79 -18.42
CA ASN A 92 14.91 -12.68 -17.92
C ASN A 92 14.18 -11.34 -17.89
N PHE A 93 12.84 -11.35 -17.88
CA PHE A 93 12.03 -10.13 -17.88
C PHE A 93 12.43 -9.21 -16.72
N LEU A 94 12.81 -7.99 -17.07
CA LEU A 94 13.32 -7.00 -16.13
C LEU A 94 12.17 -6.17 -15.56
N VAL A 95 12.26 -5.86 -14.28
CA VAL A 95 11.32 -5.00 -13.57
C VAL A 95 12.09 -3.90 -12.85
N THR A 96 11.50 -2.71 -12.82
CA THR A 96 12.02 -1.57 -12.06
C THR A 96 11.38 -1.55 -10.67
N LEU A 97 12.22 -1.51 -9.66
CA LEU A 97 11.84 -1.38 -8.26
C LEU A 97 12.09 0.06 -7.81
N SER A 98 11.23 0.57 -6.95
CA SER A 98 11.39 1.88 -6.31
C SER A 98 11.71 1.71 -4.83
N SER A 99 12.48 2.65 -4.28
CA SER A 99 12.67 2.76 -2.84
C SER A 99 11.36 3.14 -2.14
N SER A 100 11.17 2.67 -0.92
CA SER A 100 9.96 2.95 -0.11
C SER A 100 10.00 4.33 0.56
N ASN A 101 10.75 5.30 0.02
CA ASN A 101 10.72 6.70 0.45
C ASN A 101 9.57 7.47 -0.22
N SER A 102 9.10 8.58 0.37
CA SER A 102 7.95 9.33 -0.19
C SER A 102 8.19 9.87 -1.59
N LEU A 103 9.45 10.01 -1.98
CA LEU A 103 9.88 10.54 -3.27
C LEU A 103 10.30 9.46 -4.28
N SER A 104 10.34 8.17 -3.89
CA SER A 104 10.80 7.05 -4.74
C SER A 104 12.12 7.33 -5.47
N GLU A 105 13.05 8.02 -4.80
CA GLU A 105 14.25 8.63 -5.41
C GLU A 105 15.25 7.62 -5.99
N HIS A 106 15.22 6.37 -5.51
CA HIS A 106 16.10 5.33 -5.99
C HIS A 106 15.34 4.30 -6.79
N ARG A 107 15.94 3.92 -7.93
CA ARG A 107 15.43 2.86 -8.81
C ARG A 107 16.45 1.75 -8.93
N ARG A 108 15.95 0.51 -8.95
CA ARG A 108 16.74 -0.70 -9.14
C ARG A 108 16.07 -1.58 -10.18
N THR A 109 16.74 -1.87 -11.28
CA THR A 109 16.25 -2.81 -12.29
C THR A 109 16.83 -4.20 -12.06
N VAL A 110 15.98 -5.22 -11.99
CA VAL A 110 16.36 -6.63 -11.78
C VAL A 110 15.43 -7.57 -12.53
N ALA A 111 15.84 -8.81 -12.76
CA ALA A 111 14.94 -9.83 -13.28
C ALA A 111 13.79 -10.10 -12.28
N LEU A 112 12.56 -10.24 -12.79
CA LEU A 112 11.38 -10.50 -11.97
C LEU A 112 11.56 -11.71 -11.05
N LYS A 113 12.09 -12.83 -11.58
CA LYS A 113 12.38 -14.03 -10.79
C LYS A 113 13.36 -13.76 -9.64
N THR A 114 14.41 -12.98 -9.92
CA THR A 114 15.38 -12.56 -8.90
C THR A 114 14.71 -11.72 -7.83
N TYR A 115 13.88 -10.74 -8.20
CA TYR A 115 13.14 -9.92 -7.24
C TYR A 115 12.21 -10.74 -6.35
N LEU A 116 11.45 -11.68 -6.93
CA LEU A 116 10.55 -12.55 -6.18
C LEU A 116 11.33 -13.43 -5.19
N ASN A 117 12.44 -14.01 -5.62
CA ASN A 117 13.32 -14.80 -4.75
C ASN A 117 13.96 -13.94 -3.65
N GLU A 118 14.42 -12.72 -3.97
CA GLU A 118 15.06 -11.85 -3.00
C GLU A 118 14.10 -11.23 -1.99
N THR A 119 12.87 -10.91 -2.40
CA THR A 119 11.99 -10.04 -1.60
C THR A 119 10.89 -10.83 -0.93
N VAL A 120 10.28 -11.76 -1.67
CA VAL A 120 9.20 -12.58 -1.13
C VAL A 120 9.76 -13.73 -0.29
N ALA A 121 10.92 -14.30 -0.65
CA ALA A 121 11.52 -15.38 0.15
C ALA A 121 12.28 -14.90 1.39
N LYS A 122 12.76 -13.65 1.44
CA LYS A 122 13.49 -13.08 2.60
C LYS A 122 12.59 -12.71 3.79
N GLY A 123 11.27 -12.76 3.66
CA GLY A 123 10.33 -12.54 4.76
C GLY A 123 9.90 -11.09 4.95
N GLU A 124 9.92 -10.60 6.19
CA GLU A 124 9.27 -9.33 6.61
C GLU A 124 10.20 -8.10 6.56
N THR A 125 9.63 -6.94 6.24
CA THR A 125 10.25 -5.63 6.39
C THR A 125 10.05 -5.13 7.82
N PHE A 126 11.16 -4.94 8.53
CA PHE A 126 11.16 -4.50 9.92
C PHE A 126 11.02 -2.98 10.07
N PRO A 127 10.46 -2.48 11.20
CA PRO A 127 10.33 -1.04 11.46
C PRO A 127 11.61 -0.24 11.41
N ASP A 128 12.74 -0.83 11.81
CA ASP A 128 14.03 -0.15 11.85
C ASP A 128 14.78 -0.19 10.51
N ARG A 129 14.18 -0.80 9.47
CA ARG A 129 14.81 -0.88 8.15
C ARG A 129 14.71 0.48 7.44
N PRO A 130 15.82 1.04 6.94
CA PRO A 130 15.79 2.25 6.14
C PRO A 130 14.87 2.13 4.91
N SER A 131 14.19 3.22 4.57
CA SER A 131 13.28 3.28 3.42
C SER A 131 13.98 3.08 2.07
N ASN A 132 15.26 3.45 1.96
CA ASN A 132 16.11 3.22 0.79
C ASN A 132 16.61 1.77 0.64
N GLU A 133 16.43 0.93 1.66
CA GLU A 133 16.75 -0.50 1.62
C GLU A 133 15.51 -1.39 1.42
N SER A 134 14.32 -0.78 1.39
CA SER A 134 13.04 -1.45 1.20
C SER A 134 12.59 -1.27 -0.25
N TRP A 135 12.74 -2.31 -1.06
CA TRP A 135 12.42 -2.30 -2.49
C TRP A 135 11.01 -2.83 -2.75
N TYR A 136 10.23 -2.05 -3.49
CA TYR A 136 8.85 -2.36 -3.82
C TYR A 136 8.65 -2.25 -5.33
N LEU A 137 8.07 -3.29 -5.95
CA LEU A 137 7.64 -3.21 -7.34
C LEU A 137 6.29 -2.52 -7.35
N PHE A 138 6.23 -1.32 -7.92
CA PHE A 138 5.00 -0.56 -7.98
C PHE A 138 5.06 0.46 -9.09
N GLY A 139 4.23 0.26 -10.11
CA GLY A 139 4.27 1.05 -11.33
C GLY A 139 5.23 0.49 -12.38
N GLU A 140 5.40 1.25 -13.46
CA GLU A 140 6.12 0.85 -14.69
C GLU A 140 5.57 -0.41 -15.38
N THR A 141 4.29 -0.69 -15.20
CA THR A 141 3.61 -1.84 -15.82
C THR A 141 2.96 -1.50 -17.16
N TYR A 142 3.67 -0.72 -17.99
CA TYR A 142 3.18 -0.23 -19.28
C TYR A 142 3.67 -1.04 -20.49
N SER A 143 4.54 -2.04 -20.27
CA SER A 143 5.00 -2.94 -21.33
C SER A 143 3.87 -3.84 -21.84
N ASP A 144 4.04 -4.42 -23.04
CA ASP A 144 3.01 -5.24 -23.66
C ASP A 144 2.79 -6.58 -22.91
N GLU A 145 3.81 -7.10 -22.23
CA GLU A 145 3.69 -8.26 -21.35
C GLU A 145 2.82 -7.94 -20.14
N TRP A 146 3.02 -6.77 -19.51
CA TRP A 146 2.17 -6.32 -18.41
C TRP A 146 0.73 -6.10 -18.86
N LYS A 147 0.51 -5.41 -19.99
CA LYS A 147 -0.83 -5.25 -20.57
C LYS A 147 -1.49 -6.60 -20.85
N THR A 148 -0.74 -7.58 -21.36
CA THR A 148 -1.23 -8.93 -21.64
C THR A 148 -1.64 -9.68 -20.38
N LEU A 149 -0.96 -9.46 -19.25
CA LEU A 149 -1.39 -10.00 -17.96
C LEU A 149 -2.62 -9.24 -17.42
N LEU A 150 -2.58 -7.91 -17.46
CA LEU A 150 -3.57 -7.03 -16.85
C LEU A 150 -4.93 -7.04 -17.56
N LYS A 151 -4.99 -7.40 -18.84
CA LYS A 151 -6.27 -7.54 -19.58
C LYS A 151 -7.24 -8.56 -18.96
N ASP A 152 -6.72 -9.52 -18.18
CA ASP A 152 -7.53 -10.54 -17.52
C ASP A 152 -8.13 -10.05 -16.20
N TYR A 153 -7.78 -8.83 -15.75
CA TYR A 153 -8.33 -8.21 -14.56
C TYR A 153 -9.69 -7.58 -14.88
N GLU A 154 -10.71 -8.04 -14.18
CA GLU A 154 -12.04 -7.45 -14.17
C GLU A 154 -11.99 -6.11 -13.42
N LEU A 155 -12.45 -5.04 -14.06
CA LEU A 155 -12.52 -3.69 -13.49
C LEU A 155 -13.62 -3.57 -12.43
N PRO A 156 -13.43 -2.74 -11.38
CA PRO A 156 -14.44 -2.57 -10.33
C PRO A 156 -15.69 -1.86 -10.89
N PRO A 157 -16.87 -2.04 -10.25
CA PRO A 157 -18.11 -1.44 -10.72
C PRO A 157 -18.12 0.07 -10.45
N CYS A 158 -17.59 0.82 -11.41
CA CYS A 158 -17.58 2.28 -11.39
C CYS A 158 -17.89 2.85 -12.77
N ARG A 159 -18.49 4.05 -12.80
CA ARG A 159 -19.05 4.63 -14.02
C ARG A 159 -17.99 4.93 -15.10
N THR A 160 -16.76 5.20 -14.67
CA THR A 160 -15.64 5.53 -15.56
C THR A 160 -14.62 4.39 -15.65
N CYS A 161 -14.89 3.22 -15.07
CA CYS A 161 -13.98 2.10 -15.05
C CYS A 161 -14.13 1.29 -16.34
N THR A 162 -13.66 1.86 -17.45
CA THR A 162 -13.57 1.17 -18.75
C THR A 162 -12.13 1.18 -19.25
N ASP A 163 -11.78 0.23 -20.12
CA ASP A 163 -10.42 0.07 -20.65
C ASP A 163 -9.84 1.34 -21.30
N GLU A 164 -10.70 2.24 -21.79
CA GLU A 164 -10.30 3.51 -22.42
C GLU A 164 -9.87 4.58 -21.39
N TRP A 165 -10.42 4.53 -20.18
CA TRP A 165 -10.30 5.61 -19.20
C TRP A 165 -9.49 5.22 -17.97
N VAL A 166 -9.11 3.95 -17.82
CA VAL A 166 -8.35 3.46 -16.66
C VAL A 166 -6.89 3.19 -16.99
N ALA A 167 -6.01 3.61 -16.10
CA ALA A 167 -4.63 3.17 -16.07
C ALA A 167 -4.47 2.06 -15.03
N LEU A 168 -4.20 0.83 -15.50
CA LEU A 168 -3.90 -0.30 -14.62
C LEU A 168 -2.43 -0.32 -14.23
N SER A 169 -2.17 -0.42 -12.93
CA SER A 169 -0.84 -0.65 -12.37
C SER A 169 -0.82 -1.93 -11.55
N PHE A 170 0.28 -2.68 -11.64
CA PHE A 170 0.50 -3.87 -10.81
C PHE A 170 1.62 -3.63 -9.80
N GLY A 171 1.46 -4.17 -8.59
CA GLY A 171 2.45 -4.02 -7.53
C GLY A 171 2.69 -5.30 -6.76
N ILE A 172 3.91 -5.47 -6.28
CA ILE A 172 4.38 -6.63 -5.51
C ILE A 172 5.20 -6.12 -4.33
N GLY A 173 4.95 -6.65 -3.14
CA GLY A 173 5.83 -6.42 -1.99
C GLY A 173 5.76 -7.47 -0.91
N ASN A 174 6.81 -7.46 -0.08
CA ASN A 174 6.91 -8.35 1.07
C ASN A 174 6.09 -7.85 2.26
N ARG A 175 5.95 -8.70 3.28
CA ARG A 175 5.23 -8.36 4.51
C ARG A 175 5.84 -7.11 5.15
N GLY A 176 5.00 -6.18 5.56
CA GLY A 176 5.42 -4.92 6.17
C GLY A 176 5.92 -3.87 5.18
N SER A 177 6.11 -4.18 3.89
CA SER A 177 6.34 -3.13 2.89
C SER A 177 5.06 -2.33 2.61
N GLY A 178 5.23 -1.11 2.12
CA GLY A 178 4.12 -0.25 1.75
C GLY A 178 4.60 1.07 1.18
N VAL A 179 3.68 1.77 0.52
CA VAL A 179 3.93 3.11 -0.01
C VAL A 179 3.75 4.14 1.10
N GLN A 180 4.62 5.14 1.15
CA GLN A 180 4.50 6.25 2.10
C GLN A 180 3.33 7.18 1.77
N TRP A 181 3.12 8.18 2.62
CA TRP A 181 2.12 9.22 2.43
C TRP A 181 2.30 9.97 1.12
N HIS A 182 1.24 10.01 0.32
CA HIS A 182 1.15 10.76 -0.92
C HIS A 182 -0.32 11.08 -1.22
N VAL A 183 -0.55 11.91 -2.23
CA VAL A 183 -1.88 12.21 -2.77
C VAL A 183 -1.93 11.69 -4.21
N HIS A 184 -3.05 11.10 -4.60
CA HIS A 184 -3.31 10.66 -5.97
C HIS A 184 -4.69 11.15 -6.43
N GLY A 185 -4.99 11.00 -7.72
CA GLY A 185 -6.35 11.18 -8.26
C GLY A 185 -7.32 10.13 -7.69
N PRO A 186 -8.59 10.09 -8.12
CA PRO A 186 -9.47 8.98 -7.76
C PRO A 186 -8.87 7.66 -8.26
N GLY A 187 -9.05 6.58 -7.50
CA GLY A 187 -8.58 5.27 -7.91
C GLY A 187 -9.12 4.14 -7.04
N PHE A 188 -9.12 2.94 -7.59
CA PHE A 188 -9.41 1.72 -6.86
C PHE A 188 -8.13 0.96 -6.59
N SER A 189 -8.07 0.26 -5.46
CA SER A 189 -6.97 -0.62 -5.14
C SER A 189 -7.47 -1.98 -4.67
N GLU A 190 -7.10 -3.04 -5.39
CA GLU A 190 -7.45 -4.41 -5.03
C GLU A 190 -6.18 -5.18 -4.62
N ALA A 191 -6.11 -5.59 -3.36
CA ALA A 191 -5.17 -6.64 -2.95
C ALA A 191 -5.64 -7.95 -3.59
N VAL A 192 -4.89 -8.52 -4.52
CA VAL A 192 -5.23 -9.74 -5.28
C VAL A 192 -4.80 -11.00 -4.52
N HIS A 193 -3.65 -10.93 -3.86
CA HIS A 193 -3.23 -11.91 -2.85
C HIS A 193 -2.71 -11.19 -1.62
N GLY A 194 -2.72 -11.85 -0.46
CA GLY A 194 -2.24 -11.27 0.78
C GLY A 194 -3.22 -10.27 1.40
N ARG A 195 -2.67 -9.25 2.07
CA ARG A 195 -3.44 -8.24 2.82
C ARG A 195 -2.73 -6.90 2.84
N LYS A 196 -3.48 -5.84 2.55
CA LYS A 196 -3.04 -4.46 2.74
C LYS A 196 -3.82 -3.80 3.87
N HIS A 197 -3.12 -2.97 4.63
CA HIS A 197 -3.70 -2.06 5.59
C HIS A 197 -3.66 -0.65 4.99
N TRP A 198 -4.82 -0.04 4.84
CA TRP A 198 -4.97 1.31 4.30
C TRP A 198 -5.18 2.29 5.44
N ILE A 199 -4.53 3.43 5.35
CA ILE A 199 -4.74 4.58 6.24
C ILE A 199 -4.90 5.81 5.36
N LEU A 200 -6.00 6.52 5.55
CA LEU A 200 -6.41 7.65 4.72
C LEU A 200 -6.79 8.81 5.63
N TYR A 201 -6.35 10.01 5.25
CA TYR A 201 -6.80 11.26 5.84
C TYR A 201 -7.49 12.12 4.80
N PRO A 202 -8.48 12.94 5.18
CA PRO A 202 -9.09 13.87 4.26
C PRO A 202 -8.04 14.93 3.80
N PRO A 203 -8.20 15.54 2.60
CA PRO A 203 -7.18 16.44 2.03
C PRO A 203 -6.78 17.62 2.91
N TYR A 204 -7.69 18.11 3.75
CA TYR A 204 -7.47 19.22 4.68
C TYR A 204 -6.77 18.83 6.00
N ARG A 205 -6.45 17.54 6.19
CA ARG A 205 -5.79 17.03 7.40
C ARG A 205 -4.64 16.12 6.99
N LYS A 206 -3.40 16.61 7.09
CA LYS A 206 -2.21 15.80 6.78
C LYS A 206 -1.66 15.17 8.06
N PRO A 207 -1.27 13.88 8.03
CA PRO A 207 -0.55 13.28 9.14
C PRO A 207 0.86 13.87 9.22
N VAL A 208 1.37 13.96 10.45
CA VAL A 208 2.80 14.20 10.68
C VAL A 208 3.55 12.97 10.16
N HIS A 209 4.51 13.18 9.27
CA HIS A 209 5.39 12.13 8.77
C HIS A 209 6.72 12.73 8.34
N ASP A 210 7.76 11.90 8.37
CA ASP A 210 9.06 12.21 7.79
C ASP A 210 9.12 11.59 6.37
N LYS A 211 9.63 12.35 5.39
CA LYS A 211 9.75 11.91 4.00
C LYS A 211 10.69 10.71 3.81
N ASP A 212 11.63 10.54 4.75
CA ASP A 212 12.63 9.48 4.69
C ASP A 212 12.20 8.25 5.53
N GLN A 213 11.06 8.33 6.25
CA GLN A 213 10.54 7.28 7.13
C GLN A 213 9.63 6.31 6.38
N SER A 214 9.99 5.02 6.31
CA SER A 214 9.14 4.02 5.66
C SER A 214 7.72 3.95 6.27
N SER A 215 6.74 3.49 5.48
CA SER A 215 5.38 3.27 5.98
C SER A 215 5.34 2.34 7.20
N ARG A 216 6.17 1.28 7.22
CA ARG A 216 6.36 0.39 8.37
C ARG A 216 6.84 1.14 9.61
N GLN A 217 7.85 1.99 9.45
CA GLN A 217 8.43 2.76 10.54
C GLN A 217 7.42 3.79 11.08
N TRP A 218 6.59 4.38 10.21
CA TRP A 218 5.51 5.28 10.63
C TRP A 218 4.45 4.56 11.46
N MET A 219 4.03 3.36 11.03
CA MET A 219 3.08 2.53 11.78
C MET A 219 3.59 2.15 13.17
N GLU A 220 4.87 1.85 13.28
CA GLU A 220 5.48 1.44 14.55
C GLU A 220 5.66 2.62 15.51
N TYR A 221 6.16 3.75 15.03
CA TYR A 221 6.66 4.80 15.92
C TYR A 221 5.81 6.06 15.99
N VAL A 222 4.90 6.28 15.03
CA VAL A 222 4.13 7.53 14.92
C VAL A 222 2.64 7.29 15.08
N TYR A 223 2.10 6.22 14.48
CA TYR A 223 0.66 5.97 14.42
C TYR A 223 -0.03 6.00 15.80
N ALA A 224 0.55 5.35 16.82
CA ALA A 224 -0.07 5.31 18.15
C ALA A 224 -0.24 6.68 18.82
N ALA A 225 0.60 7.66 18.45
CA ALA A 225 0.55 9.03 18.96
C ALA A 225 -0.24 9.97 18.04
N ALA A 226 -0.77 9.49 16.91
CA ALA A 226 -1.51 10.32 15.98
C ALA A 226 -2.82 10.83 16.62
N SER A 227 -2.93 12.15 16.77
CA SER A 227 -4.03 12.80 17.49
C SER A 227 -5.38 12.74 16.74
N ALA A 228 -5.35 12.57 15.43
CA ALA A 228 -6.54 12.46 14.60
C ALA A 228 -6.72 11.03 14.11
N ARG A 229 -7.91 10.47 14.37
CA ARG A 229 -8.30 9.15 13.88
C ARG A 229 -8.39 9.16 12.35
N PRO A 230 -7.61 8.33 11.65
CA PRO A 230 -7.71 8.19 10.20
C PRO A 230 -8.93 7.35 9.81
N TYR A 231 -9.26 7.37 8.53
CA TYR A 231 -9.96 6.23 7.92
C TYR A 231 -8.95 5.10 7.77
N GLU A 232 -9.31 3.91 8.24
CA GLU A 232 -8.42 2.76 8.18
C GLU A 232 -9.20 1.47 7.91
N CYS A 233 -8.52 0.52 7.27
CA CYS A 233 -9.01 -0.84 7.16
C CYS A 233 -7.91 -1.81 6.70
N SER A 234 -7.97 -3.05 7.20
CA SER A 234 -7.22 -4.19 6.66
C SER A 234 -8.10 -5.06 5.78
N ARG A 235 -7.72 -5.29 4.51
CA ARG A 235 -8.46 -6.20 3.61
C ARG A 235 -7.71 -7.51 3.41
N LYS A 236 -8.20 -8.57 4.05
CA LYS A 236 -7.81 -9.96 3.78
C LYS A 236 -8.66 -10.51 2.63
N TYR A 237 -8.06 -11.00 1.55
CA TYR A 237 -8.79 -11.94 0.69
C TYR A 237 -8.79 -13.31 1.37
N PRO A 238 -9.87 -14.10 1.30
CA PRO A 238 -9.79 -15.53 1.59
C PRO A 238 -8.87 -16.21 0.56
N CYS A 239 -7.60 -16.35 0.91
CA CYS A 239 -6.71 -17.34 0.28
C CYS A 239 -6.58 -18.52 1.25
N ASN A 240 -6.64 -19.75 0.72
CA ASN A 240 -6.19 -20.93 1.46
C ASN A 240 -4.75 -20.69 1.93
N ALA A 241 -4.53 -20.96 3.22
CA ALA A 241 -3.30 -20.64 3.93
C ALA A 241 -2.09 -21.40 3.37
N SER A 242 -1.35 -20.82 2.42
CA SER A 242 -0.01 -21.34 2.07
C SER A 242 0.95 -20.39 1.34
N THR A 243 0.69 -19.09 1.21
CA THR A 243 1.61 -18.19 0.47
C THR A 243 2.14 -17.07 1.35
N ASN A 244 3.45 -17.07 1.61
CA ASN A 244 4.22 -16.03 2.32
C ASN A 244 4.28 -14.67 1.56
N VAL A 245 3.31 -14.36 0.70
CA VAL A 245 3.26 -13.12 -0.07
C VAL A 245 2.27 -12.16 0.59
N SER A 246 2.72 -10.96 0.93
CA SER A 246 1.86 -10.01 1.66
C SER A 246 0.94 -9.17 0.78
N GLY A 247 1.12 -9.17 -0.53
CA GLY A 247 0.33 -8.29 -1.39
C GLY A 247 0.75 -8.34 -2.84
N TYR A 248 -0.13 -8.82 -3.71
CA TYR A 248 -0.19 -8.28 -5.07
C TYR A 248 -1.26 -7.20 -5.09
N ASN A 249 -0.98 -6.05 -5.69
CA ASN A 249 -1.95 -4.97 -5.81
C ASN A 249 -2.22 -4.67 -7.27
N ILE A 250 -3.47 -4.37 -7.59
CA ILE A 250 -3.80 -3.59 -8.76
C ILE A 250 -4.35 -2.26 -8.31
N GLN A 251 -3.81 -1.16 -8.86
CA GLN A 251 -4.52 0.11 -8.84
C GLN A 251 -5.02 0.45 -10.23
N SER A 252 -6.32 0.75 -10.32
CA SER A 252 -6.90 1.42 -11.48
C SER A 252 -7.09 2.89 -11.13
N GLN A 253 -6.40 3.77 -11.84
CA GLN A 253 -6.57 5.23 -11.77
C GLN A 253 -7.37 5.71 -12.96
#